data_AF-A0A7Y8U524-F1
#
_entry.id   AF-A0A7Y8U524-F1
#
_cell.length_a   1.000
_cell.length_b   1.000
_cell.length_c   1.000
_cell.angle_alpha   90.00
_cell.angle_beta   90.00
_cell.angle_gamma   90.00
#
_symmetry.space_group_name_H-M   'P 1'
#
loop_
_entity.id
_entity.type
_entity.pdbx_description
1 polymer ?
#
loop_
_entity_poly.entity_id
_entity_poly.type
_entity_poly.pdbx_seq_one_letter_code
_entity_poly.pdbx_strand_id
1 'polypeptide(L)' 'MQKFQIGDRVTLASMPNYIFVVVQLKIDGSYVIESPEGNGSTLTYDNVSAEMLKSSLAIDAQS' A
#
# COMPACT_ATOMS: atom_id res chain seq x y z
N MET A 1 -6.50 15.66 -2.36
CA MET A 1 -5.77 14.72 -1.50
C MET A 1 -6.11 13.32 -1.94
N GLN A 2 -5.09 12.51 -2.24
CA GLN A 2 -5.27 11.13 -2.66
C GLN A 2 -5.77 10.29 -1.47
N LYS A 3 -6.84 9.53 -1.69
CA LYS A 3 -7.37 8.58 -0.71
C LYS A 3 -7.20 7.18 -1.27
N PHE A 4 -6.80 6.25 -0.41
CA PHE A 4 -6.68 4.84 -0.74
C PHE A 4 -7.82 4.06 -0.09
N GLN A 5 -8.12 2.89 -0.64
CA GLN A 5 -9.13 1.97 -0.13
C GLN A 5 -8.46 0.65 0.27
N ILE A 6 -9.11 -0.14 1.12
CA ILE A 6 -8.67 -1.51 1.40
C ILE A 6 -8.62 -2.29 0.09
N GLY A 7 -7.52 -3.01 -0.12
CA GLY A 7 -7.22 -3.75 -1.35
C GLY A 7 -6.38 -2.97 -2.36
N ASP A 8 -6.22 -1.64 -2.21
CA ASP A 8 -5.37 -0.87 -3.11
C ASP A 8 -3.92 -1.33 -3.02
N ARG A 9 -3.31 -1.52 -4.20
CA ARG A 9 -1.87 -1.74 -4.32
C ARG A 9 -1.14 -0.41 -4.33
N VAL A 10 -0.20 -0.27 -3.42
CA VAL A 10 0.54 0.97 -3.17
C VAL A 10 2.02 0.69 -3.03
N THR A 11 2.83 1.72 -3.22
CA THR A 11 4.26 1.71 -2.85
C THR A 11 4.51 2.75 -1.78
N LEU A 12 5.52 2.52 -0.94
CA LEU A 12 6.05 3.57 -0.09
C LEU A 12 6.90 4.51 -0.95
N ALA A 13 6.81 5.81 -0.71
CA ALA A 13 7.63 6.82 -1.39
C ALA A 13 9.14 6.53 -1.24
N SER A 14 9.54 5.97 -0.10
CA SER A 14 10.92 5.54 0.20
C SER A 14 11.28 4.18 -0.38
N MET A 15 10.29 3.36 -0.77
CA MET A 15 10.50 2.02 -1.35
C MET A 15 9.64 1.85 -2.62
N PRO A 16 9.95 2.57 -3.71
CA PRO A 16 9.12 2.60 -4.91
C PRO A 16 9.05 1.25 -5.65
N ASN A 17 10.00 0.35 -5.40
CA ASN A 17 10.11 -0.95 -6.07
C ASN A 17 9.41 -2.09 -5.31
N TYR A 18 8.75 -1.80 -4.18
CA TYR A 18 8.09 -2.81 -3.36
C TYR A 18 6.60 -2.50 -3.22
N ILE A 19 5.77 -3.45 -3.66
CA ILE A 19 4.32 -3.32 -3.61
C ILE A 19 3.80 -3.77 -2.25
N PHE A 20 2.90 -2.98 -1.70
CA PHE A 20 2.09 -3.29 -0.52
C PHE A 20 0.61 -3.23 -0.88
N VAL A 21 -0.23 -3.79 -0.03
CA VAL A 21 -1.68 -3.73 -0.10
C VAL A 21 -2.20 -2.99 1.12
N VAL A 22 -3.12 -2.06 0.92
CA VAL A 22 -3.83 -1.42 2.04
C VAL A 22 -4.79 -2.43 2.66
N VAL A 23 -4.63 -2.70 3.96
CA VAL A 23 -5.46 -3.69 4.67
C VAL A 23 -6.35 -3.07 5.74
N GLN A 24 -6.07 -1.84 6.16
CA GLN A 24 -6.92 -1.11 7.09
C GLN A 24 -6.83 0.41 6.88
N LEU A 25 -7.97 1.10 7.04
CA LEU A 25 -8.03 2.55 7.18
C LEU A 25 -8.31 2.89 8.64
N LYS A 26 -7.56 3.82 9.22
CA LYS A 26 -7.79 4.30 10.59
C LYS A 26 -8.62 5.58 10.62
N ILE A 27 -9.28 5.81 11.75
CA ILE A 27 -10.13 6.99 11.97
C ILE A 27 -9.35 8.31 11.93
N ASP A 28 -8.04 8.28 12.20
CA ASP A 28 -7.17 9.48 12.16
C ASP A 28 -6.74 9.83 10.72
N GLY A 29 -7.02 8.95 9.75
CA GLY A 29 -6.65 9.12 8.34
C GLY A 29 -5.35 8.43 7.94
N SER A 30 -4.68 7.73 8.85
CA SER A 30 -3.56 6.83 8.54
C SER A 30 -4.04 5.46 8.05
N TYR A 31 -3.12 4.71 7.44
CA TYR A 31 -3.38 3.40 6.83
C TYR A 31 -2.49 2.33 7.46
N VAL A 32 -2.94 1.08 7.36
CA VAL A 32 -2.11 -0.11 7.57
C VAL A 32 -1.90 -0.76 6.21
N ILE A 33 -0.64 -1.07 5.88
CA ILE A 33 -0.27 -1.71 4.63
C ILE A 33 0.53 -2.99 4.90
N GLU A 34 0.36 -3.97 4.03
CA GLU A 34 1.01 -5.28 4.14
C GLU A 34 1.65 -5.71 2.83
N SER A 35 2.78 -6.40 2.91
CA SER A 35 3.35 -7.06 1.73
C SER A 35 2.36 -8.11 1.21
N PRO A 36 2.18 -8.25 -0.11
CA PRO A 36 1.35 -9.32 -0.66
C PRO A 36 1.86 -10.67 -0.18
N GLU A 37 0.95 -11.58 0.17
CA GLU A 37 1.30 -12.91 0.66
C GLU A 37 2.17 -13.65 -0.36
N GLY A 38 3.43 -13.91 0.00
CA GLY A 38 4.36 -14.67 -0.82
C GLY A 38 5.36 -15.42 0.06
N ASN A 39 5.16 -16.73 0.22
CA ASN A 39 6.09 -17.77 0.75
C ASN A 39 7.08 -17.36 1.87
N GLY A 40 6.77 -16.36 2.70
CA GLY A 40 7.68 -15.77 3.68
C GLY A 40 6.95 -14.89 4.71
N SER A 41 7.71 -14.17 5.53
CA SER A 41 7.17 -13.30 6.58
C SER A 41 6.48 -12.07 5.98
N THR A 42 5.22 -11.87 6.33
CA THR A 42 4.47 -10.65 5.99
C THR A 42 5.10 -9.43 6.65
N LEU A 43 5.45 -8.43 5.85
CA LEU A 43 5.83 -7.11 6.34
C LEU A 43 4.57 -6.27 6.52
N THR A 44 4.31 -5.82 7.74
CA THR A 44 3.16 -4.98 8.09
C THR A 44 3.66 -3.63 8.60
N TYR A 45 3.15 -2.55 8.03
CA TYR A 45 3.44 -1.19 8.48
C TYR A 45 2.16 -0.51 8.98
N ASP A 46 2.23 0.00 10.21
CA ASP A 46 1.14 0.68 10.91
C ASP A 46 1.33 2.21 10.92
N ASN A 47 0.24 2.98 10.98
CA ASN A 47 0.21 4.45 10.96
C ASN A 47 0.92 5.08 9.75
N VAL A 48 0.70 4.53 8.56
CA VAL A 48 1.26 5.10 7.33
C VAL A 48 0.38 6.25 6.84
N SER A 49 0.94 7.45 6.70
CA SER A 49 0.22 8.61 6.19
C SER A 49 -0.01 8.52 4.68
N ALA A 50 -1.09 9.12 4.17
CA ALA A 50 -1.40 9.17 2.73
C ALA A 50 -0.24 9.70 1.88
N GLU A 51 0.52 10.67 2.41
CA GLU A 51 1.65 11.31 1.73
C GLU A 51 2.85 10.38 1.52
N MET A 52 2.94 9.31 2.33
CA MET A 52 3.98 8.29 2.20
C MET A 52 3.65 7.26 1.13
N LEU A 53 2.41 7.23 0.65
CA LEU A 53 1.91 6.23 -0.29
C LEU A 53 1.83 6.82 -1.70
N LYS A 54 2.17 5.98 -2.68
CA LYS A 54 1.93 6.24 -4.10
C LYS A 54 1.07 5.12 -4.67
N SER A 55 0.16 5.46 -5.57
CA SER A 55 -0.55 4.44 -6.35
C SER A 55 0.48 3.63 -7.12
N SER A 56 0.57 2.33 -6.86
CA SER A 56 1.15 1.46 -7.85
C SER A 56 0.05 1.20 -8.86
N LEU A 57 0.08 1.96 -9.97
CA LEU A 57 -0.53 1.46 -11.20
C LEU A 57 0.30 0.24 -11.57
N ALA A 58 -0.05 -0.93 -11.02
CA ALA A 58 0.24 -2.16 -11.72
C ALA A 58 -0.56 -2.02 -13.01
N ILE A 59 0.14 -1.58 -14.05
CA ILE A 59 -0.39 -1.52 -15.40
C ILE A 59 -0.66 -2.97 -15.77
N ASP A 60 -1.83 -3.48 -15.44
CA ASP A 60 -2.50 -4.54 -16.20
C ASP A 60 -2.85 -3.91 -17.57
N ALA A 61 -1.82 -3.58 -18.35
CA ALA A 61 -1.90 -3.40 -19.78
C ALA A 61 -1.02 -4.49 -20.39
N GLN A 62 -1.44 -5.73 -20.19
CA GLN A 62 -1.28 -6.74 -21.23
C GLN A 62 -2.61 -6.80 -21.96
N SER A 63 -2.74 -5.96 -22.99
CA SER A 63 -3.62 -6.21 -24.14
C SER A 63 -2.79 -6.84 -25.25
#